data_AF-A0A368YF97-F1
#
_entry.id   AF-A0A368YF97-F1
#
_cell.length_a   1.000
_cell.length_b   1.000
_cell.length_c   1.000
_cell.angle_alpha   90.00
_cell.angle_beta   90.00
_cell.angle_gamma   90.00
#
_symmetry.space_group_name_H-M   'P 1'
#
loop_
_entity.id
_entity.type
_entity.pdbx_description
1 polymer ?
#
loop_
_entity_poly.entity_id
_entity_poly.type
_entity_poly.pdbx_seq_one_letter_code
_entity_poly.pdbx_strand_id
1 'polypeptide(L)' 'MTCRWYPICPMKRYYKAGKIDKKWVENYCHGDNKSCQRYQMEEKGEYHPDNMLPDGSIDQSLS' A
#
# COMPACT_ATOMS: atom_id res chain seq x y z
N MET A 1 -4.69 11.05 7.92
CA MET A 1 -3.60 11.82 7.28
C MET A 1 -3.23 11.07 6.02
N THR A 2 -3.02 11.72 4.88
CA THR A 2 -2.75 10.99 3.63
C THR A 2 -1.27 10.58 3.54
N CYS A 3 -1.02 9.31 3.23
CA CYS A 3 0.30 8.78 2.93
C CYS A 3 0.95 9.54 1.76
N ARG A 4 2.18 10.01 1.95
CA ARG A 4 2.92 10.84 0.98
C ARG A 4 3.17 10.13 -0.36
N TRP A 5 3.32 8.79 -0.34
CA TRP A 5 3.55 7.99 -1.54
C TRP A 5 2.26 7.47 -2.20
N TYR A 6 1.10 7.69 -1.59
CA TYR A 6 -0.19 7.24 -2.16
C TYR A 6 -0.40 7.64 -3.64
N PRO A 7 0.03 8.82 -4.12
CA PRO A 7 -0.14 9.18 -5.53
C PRO A 7 0.51 8.22 -6.52
N ILE A 8 1.63 7.59 -6.14
CA ILE A 8 2.45 6.69 -6.98
C ILE A 8 2.44 5.23 -6.51
N CYS A 9 1.98 4.96 -5.29
CA CYS A 9 1.95 3.62 -4.71
C CYS A 9 0.99 2.69 -5.49
N PRO A 10 1.38 1.44 -5.78
CA PRO A 10 0.53 0.45 -6.46
C PRO A 10 -0.84 0.24 -5.81
N MET A 11 -0.97 0.45 -4.51
CA MET A 11 -2.25 0.34 -3.80
C MET A 11 -3.35 1.22 -4.39
N LYS A 12 -3.00 2.43 -4.85
CA LYS A 12 -3.95 3.33 -5.52
C LYS A 12 -4.42 2.74 -6.86
N ARG A 13 -3.50 2.14 -7.63
CA ARG A 13 -3.82 1.49 -8.91
C ARG A 13 -4.73 0.28 -8.68
N TYR A 14 -4.39 -0.60 -7.75
CA TYR A 14 -5.16 -1.81 -7.47
C TYR A 14 -6.55 -1.50 -6.92
N TYR A 15 -6.66 -0.52 -6.03
CA TYR A 15 -7.95 -0.09 -5.51
C TYR A 15 -8.85 0.46 -6.62
N LYS A 16 -8.33 1.35 -7.48
CA LYS A 16 -9.09 1.88 -8.63
C LYS A 16 -9.49 0.80 -9.62
N ALA A 17 -8.69 -0.26 -9.75
CA ALA A 17 -9.01 -1.41 -10.58
C ALA A 17 -9.94 -2.43 -9.89
N GLY A 18 -10.35 -2.20 -8.64
CA GLY A 18 -11.19 -3.12 -7.87
C GLY A 18 -10.50 -4.42 -7.45
N LYS A 19 -9.16 -4.50 -7.56
CA LYS A 19 -8.39 -5.71 -7.22
C LYS A 19 -8.17 -5.89 -5.72
N ILE A 20 -8.25 -4.81 -4.94
CA ILE A 20 -8.10 -4.85 -3.48
C ILE A 20 -9.26 -4.12 -2.81
N ASP A 21 -9.62 -4.58 -1.61
CA ASP A 21 -10.69 -3.98 -0.81
C ASP A 21 -10.35 -2.54 -0.37
N LYS A 22 -11.37 -1.68 -0.27
CA LYS A 22 -11.23 -0.28 0.12
C LYS A 22 -10.57 -0.09 1.50
N LYS A 23 -10.68 -1.07 2.40
CA LYS A 23 -10.04 -1.05 3.73
C LYS A 23 -8.53 -0.78 3.65
N TRP A 24 -7.86 -1.27 2.61
CA TRP A 24 -6.42 -1.07 2.44
C TRP A 24 -6.08 0.40 2.20
N VAL A 25 -6.95 1.12 1.48
CA VAL A 25 -6.78 2.54 1.21
C VAL A 25 -7.29 3.39 2.38
N GLU A 26 -8.46 3.08 2.92
CA GLU A 26 -9.07 3.84 4.02
C GLU A 26 -8.24 3.74 5.30
N ASN A 27 -7.84 2.53 5.71
CA ASN A 27 -7.17 2.33 7.00
C ASN A 27 -5.68 2.67 6.97
N TYR A 28 -5.00 2.42 5.86
CA TYR A 28 -3.54 2.64 5.77
C TYR A 28 -3.19 3.89 4.97
N CYS A 29 -3.75 4.08 3.76
CA CYS A 29 -3.33 5.19 2.91
C CYS A 29 -3.88 6.54 3.37
N HIS A 30 -5.11 6.59 3.88
CA HIS A 30 -5.75 7.81 4.40
C HIS A 30 -5.92 7.82 5.93
N GLY A 31 -5.69 6.68 6.57
CA GLY A 31 -5.75 6.48 8.02
C GLY A 31 -4.35 6.50 8.66
N ASP A 32 -3.99 5.39 9.29
CA ASP A 32 -2.70 5.18 9.95
C ASP A 32 -1.67 4.62 8.96
N ASN A 33 -1.02 5.51 8.23
CA ASN A 33 0.02 5.13 7.29
C ASN A 33 1.28 4.57 7.96
N LYS A 34 1.49 4.81 9.26
CA LYS A 34 2.69 4.34 9.97
C LYS A 34 2.65 2.85 10.28
N SER A 35 1.45 2.23 10.34
CA SER A 35 1.31 0.78 10.45
C SER A 35 1.43 0.04 9.11
N CYS A 36 1.53 0.75 7.99
CA CYS A 36 1.76 0.15 6.67
C CYS A 36 3.23 -0.30 6.54
N GLN A 37 3.48 -1.59 6.32
CA GLN A 37 4.84 -2.12 6.14
C GLN A 37 5.54 -1.49 4.94
N ARG A 38 4.81 -1.26 3.83
CA ARG A 38 5.36 -0.56 2.66
C ARG A 38 5.87 0.84 3.01
N TYR A 39 5.11 1.59 3.81
CA TYR A 39 5.53 2.93 4.25
C TYR A 39 6.82 2.87 5.07
N GLN A 40 6.91 1.91 5.99
CA GLN A 40 8.10 1.73 6.83
C GLN A 40 9.34 1.38 6.02
N MET A 41 9.19 0.58 4.96
CA MET A 41 10.28 0.21 4.06
C MET A 41 10.71 1.39 3.16
N GLU A 42 9.77 2.18 2.64
CA GLU A 42 10.07 3.40 1.87
C GLU A 42 10.85 4.42 2.70
N GLU A 43 10.49 4.63 3.98
CA GLU A 43 11.25 5.51 4.89
C GLU A 43 12.68 5.01 5.16
N LYS A 44 12.92 3.70 5.05
CA LYS A 44 14.24 3.08 5.20
C LYS A 44 15.02 2.97 3.88
N GLY A 45 14.38 3.24 2.74
CA GLY A 45 14.95 2.98 1.42
C GLY A 45 15.09 1.48 1.09
N GLU A 46 14.26 0.64 1.69
CA GLU A 46 14.25 -0.82 1.47
C GLU A 46 13.34 -1.19 0.29
N TYR A 47 13.79 -2.14 -0.53
CA TYR A 47 12.99 -2.67 -1.63
C TYR A 47 11.78 -3.45 -1.12
N HIS A 48 10.60 -3.20 -1.71
CA HIS A 48 9.43 -4.07 -1.63
C HIS A 48 8.79 -4.27 -3.01
N PRO A 49 8.20 -5.45 -3.28
CA PRO A 49 7.53 -5.68 -4.54
C PRO A 49 6.16 -4.97 -4.60
N ASP A 50 5.67 -4.70 -5.81
CA ASP A 50 4.42 -3.98 -6.01
C ASP A 50 3.20 -4.73 -5.48
N ASN A 51 3.25 -6.07 -5.47
CA ASN A 51 2.17 -6.93 -5.02
C ASN A 51 2.16 -7.19 -3.50
N MET A 52 3.05 -6.54 -2.74
CA MET A 52 2.97 -6.52 -1.28
C MET A 52 1.83 -5.62 -0.82
N LEU A 53 0.96 -6.11 0.03
CA LEU A 53 -0.13 -5.36 0.67
C LEU A 53 0.37 -4.52 1.85
N PRO A 54 -0.42 -3.57 2.37
CA PRO A 54 -0.03 -2.73 3.51
C PRO A 54 0.36 -3.49 4.78
N ASP A 55 -0.18 -4.69 5.00
CA ASP A 55 0.17 -5.54 6.14
C ASP A 55 1.44 -6.38 5.92
N GLY A 56 2.12 -6.26 4.78
CA GLY A 56 3.32 -7.00 4.41
C GLY A 56 3.08 -8.34 3.71
N SER A 57 1.83 -8.79 3.59
CA SER A 57 1.52 -10.01 2.84
C SER A 57 1.72 -9.82 1.34
N ILE A 58 2.09 -10.89 0.63
CA ILE A 58 2.26 -10.87 -0.84
C ILE A 58 1.02 -11.47 -1.49
N ASP A 59 0.35 -10.71 -2.35
CA ASP A 59 -0.78 -11.19 -3.15
C ASP A 59 -0.32 -11.47 -4.58
N GLN A 60 -0.12 -12.75 -4.91
CA GLN A 60 0.35 -13.18 -6.23
C GLN A 60 -0.66 -12.90 -7.35
N SER A 61 -1.91 -12.56 -7.04
CA SER A 61 -2.91 -12.18 -8.05
C SER A 61 -2.75 -10.73 -8.54
N LEU A 62 -1.95 -9.92 -7.84
CA LEU A 62 -1.70 -8.54 -8.18
C LEU A 62 -0.50 -8.41 -9.13
N SER A 63 -0.80 -7.99 -10.36
CA SER A 63 0.14 -7.54 -11.41
C SER A 63 -0.26 -6.18 -11.97
#